data_AF-A0A944F0M4-F1
#
_entry.id   AF-A0A944F0M4-F1
#
_cell.length_a   1.000
_cell.length_b   1.000
_cell.length_c   1.000
_cell.angle_alpha   90.00
_cell.angle_beta   90.00
_cell.angle_gamma   90.00
#
_symmetry.space_group_name_H-M   'P 1'
#
loop_
_entity.id
_entity.type
_entity.pdbx_description
1 polymer ?
#
loop_
_entity_poly.entity_id
_entity_poly.type
_entity_poly.pdbx_seq_one_letter_code
_entity_poly.pdbx_strand_id
1 'polypeptide(L)' 'MVCNEHTASAPALPDPNLEPVPVDGCGVCAALAKQRETARTAGSPVTVRSCNAELQNHPHRRSVDRK' A
#
# COMPACT_ATOMS: atom_id res chain seq x y z
N MET A 1 -12.30 -14.03 -41.99
CA MET A 1 -11.65 -12.77 -41.52
C MET A 1 -11.38 -12.98 -40.04
N VAL A 2 -10.12 -13.14 -39.64
CA VAL A 2 -9.76 -13.46 -38.25
C VAL A 2 -9.94 -12.22 -37.37
N CYS A 3 -10.66 -12.34 -36.26
CA CYS A 3 -10.78 -11.28 -35.26
C CYS A 3 -9.63 -11.47 -34.26
N ASN A 4 -8.63 -10.60 -34.32
CA ASN A 4 -7.52 -10.62 -33.36
C ASN A 4 -7.96 -10.08 -32.00
N GLU A 5 -7.73 -10.91 -30.99
CA GLU A 5 -7.65 -10.58 -29.57
C GLU A 5 -6.74 -9.37 -29.31
N HIS A 6 -7.33 -8.31 -28.74
CA HIS A 6 -6.57 -7.22 -28.15
C HIS A 6 -6.66 -7.38 -26.65
N THR A 7 -5.71 -8.11 -26.07
CA THR A 7 -5.36 -7.99 -24.65
C THR A 7 -4.85 -6.58 -24.42
N ALA A 8 -5.78 -5.65 -24.19
CA ALA A 8 -5.49 -4.35 -23.64
C ALA A 8 -5.12 -4.57 -22.17
N SER A 9 -3.82 -4.76 -21.93
CA SER A 9 -3.21 -4.61 -20.62
C SER A 9 -3.43 -3.16 -20.18
N ALA A 10 -4.60 -2.88 -19.61
CA ALA A 10 -4.85 -1.63 -18.91
C ALA A 10 -3.78 -1.49 -17.82
N PRO A 11 -3.18 -0.30 -17.61
CA PRO A 11 -2.33 -0.10 -16.45
C PRO A 11 -3.19 -0.39 -15.23
N ALA A 12 -2.77 -1.36 -14.41
CA ALA A 12 -3.43 -1.69 -13.16
C ALA A 12 -3.51 -0.41 -12.33
N LEU A 13 -4.68 0.25 -12.35
CA LEU A 13 -4.99 1.28 -11.38
C LEU A 13 -4.78 0.62 -10.02
N PRO A 14 -4.04 1.23 -9.08
CA PRO A 14 -3.89 0.67 -7.76
C PRO A 14 -5.30 0.52 -7.19
N ASP A 15 -5.73 -0.73 -7.07
CA ASP A 15 -7.06 -1.03 -6.59
C ASP A 15 -7.14 -0.47 -5.16
N PRO A 16 -8.10 0.41 -4.84
CA PRO A 16 -8.19 1.03 -3.52
C PRO A 16 -8.51 0.01 -2.42
N ASN A 17 -8.84 -1.23 -2.80
CA ASN A 17 -9.08 -2.37 -1.93
C ASN A 17 -7.83 -3.24 -1.72
N LEU A 18 -6.75 -3.03 -2.50
CA LEU A 18 -5.49 -3.70 -2.25
C LEU A 18 -4.80 -3.07 -1.04
N GLU A 19 -4.59 -3.90 -0.02
CA GLU A 19 -3.88 -3.47 1.17
C GLU A 19 -2.43 -3.13 0.82
N PRO A 20 -1.97 -1.92 1.15
CA PRO A 20 -0.62 -1.49 0.83
C PRO A 20 0.40 -2.40 1.50
N VAL A 21 1.41 -2.77 0.71
CA VAL A 21 2.54 -3.60 1.15
C VAL A 21 3.51 -2.69 1.90
N PRO A 22 3.81 -2.94 3.18
CA PRO A 22 4.83 -2.19 3.89
C PRO A 22 6.20 -2.44 3.25
N VAL A 23 7.02 -1.38 3.11
CA VAL A 23 8.37 -1.53 2.59
C VAL A 23 9.32 -2.01 3.68
N ASP A 24 9.99 -3.14 3.42
CA ASP A 24 11.07 -3.65 4.24
C ASP A 24 12.22 -2.64 4.35
N GLY A 25 12.67 -2.39 5.59
CA GLY A 25 13.70 -1.39 5.89
C GLY A 25 13.18 -0.02 6.31
N CYS A 26 11.86 0.24 6.25
CA CYS A 26 11.26 1.42 6.85
C CYS A 26 10.61 1.08 8.21
N GLY A 27 11.16 1.65 9.30
CA GLY A 27 10.60 1.47 10.64
C GLY A 27 9.16 1.96 10.77
N VAL A 28 8.77 2.99 10.01
CA VAL A 28 7.40 3.51 9.98
C VAL A 28 6.46 2.50 9.33
N CYS A 29 6.84 1.89 8.21
CA CYS A 29 6.01 0.89 7.54
C CYS A 29 5.84 -0.38 8.37
N ALA A 30 6.90 -0.83 9.05
CA ALA A 30 6.83 -1.97 9.97
C ALA A 30 5.90 -1.68 11.17
N ALA A 31 5.98 -0.48 11.74
CA ALA A 31 5.09 -0.07 12.83
C ALA A 31 3.62 0.01 12.37
N LEU A 32 3.35 0.61 11.21
CA LEU A 32 2.01 0.69 10.62
C LEU A 32 1.44 -0.69 10.28
N ALA A 33 2.27 -1.63 9.81
CA ALA A 33 1.85 -3.01 9.58
C ALA A 33 1.39 -3.69 10.87
N LYS A 34 2.15 -3.57 11.96
CA LYS A 34 1.78 -4.11 13.27
C LYS A 34 0.55 -3.44 13.86
N GLN A 35 0.42 -2.13 13.69
CA GLN A 35 -0.75 -1.37 14.13
C GLN A 35 -2.00 -1.77 13.35
N ARG A 36 -1.87 -2.04 12.05
CA ARG A 36 -2.93 -2.57 11.20
C ARG A 36 -3.40 -3.94 11.67
N GLU A 37 -2.49 -4.87 12.00
CA GLU A 37 -2.85 -6.20 12.53
C GLU A 37 -3.57 -6.10 13.88
N THR A 38 -3.09 -5.23 14.76
CA THR A 38 -3.76 -4.94 16.04
C THR A 38 -5.16 -4.39 15.80
N ALA A 39 -5.32 -3.47 14.85
CA ALA A 39 -6.60 -2.87 14.51
C ALA A 39 -7.58 -3.89 13.89
N ARG A 40 -7.09 -4.87 13.11
CA ARG A 40 -7.93 -5.98 12.63
C ARG A 40 -8.43 -6.85 13.79
N THR A 41 -7.53 -7.17 14.72
CA THR A 41 -7.89 -7.95 15.92
C THR A 41 -8.88 -7.21 16.81
N ALA A 42 -8.74 -5.89 16.91
CA ALA A 42 -9.65 -5.02 17.65
C ALA A 42 -10.98 -4.73 16.93
N GLY A 43 -11.14 -5.15 15.66
CA GLY A 43 -12.33 -4.84 14.87
C GLY A 43 -12.49 -3.36 14.53
N SER A 44 -11.38 -2.63 14.39
CA SER A 44 -11.34 -1.19 14.14
C SER A 44 -10.97 -0.88 12.68
N PRO A 45 -11.95 -0.89 11.75
CA PRO A 45 -11.68 -0.67 10.32
C PRO A 45 -11.19 0.75 10.02
N VAL A 46 -11.56 1.74 10.84
CA VAL A 46 -11.09 3.12 10.71
C VAL A 46 -9.58 3.21 10.89
N THR A 47 -9.04 2.51 11.89
CA THR A 47 -7.60 2.47 12.14
C THR A 47 -6.86 1.71 11.05
N VAL A 48 -7.42 0.59 10.57
CA VAL A 48 -6.87 -0.16 9.41
C VAL A 48 -6.77 0.76 8.19
N ARG A 49 -7.84 1.51 7.89
CA ARG A 49 -7.87 2.44 6.75
C ARG A 49 -6.88 3.59 6.92
N SER A 50 -6.74 4.14 8.13
CA SER A 50 -5.74 5.17 8.41
C SER A 50 -4.32 4.65 8.21
N CYS A 51 -4.00 3.45 8.72
CA CYS A 51 -2.68 2.84 8.50
C CYS A 51 -2.43 2.57 7.01
N ASN A 52 -3.44 2.13 6.26
CA ASN A 52 -3.32 1.94 4.82
C ASN A 52 -3.10 3.27 4.08
N ALA A 53 -3.81 4.33 4.44
CA ALA A 53 -3.60 5.65 3.85
C ALA A 53 -2.19 6.18 4.12
N GLU A 54 -1.68 6.02 5.35
CA GLU A 54 -0.32 6.40 5.71
C GLU A 54 0.71 5.57 4.93
N LEU A 55 0.53 4.24 4.83
CA LEU A 55 1.43 3.37 4.05
C LEU A 55 1.46 3.74 2.57
N GLN A 56 0.33 4.11 1.96
CA GLN A 56 0.29 4.54 0.56
C GLN A 56 0.91 5.92 0.34
N ASN A 57 0.67 6.86 1.26
CA ASN A 57 1.17 8.22 1.14
C ASN A 57 2.59 8.39 1.68
N HIS A 58 3.16 7.39 2.35
CA HIS A 58 4.48 7.48 2.96
C HIS A 58 5.57 7.61 1.89
N PRO A 59 6.26 8.76 1.78
CA PRO A 59 7.27 8.94 0.76
C PRO A 59 8.56 8.21 1.16
N HIS A 60 8.82 7.05 0.54
CA HIS A 60 10.09 6.34 0.67
C HIS A 60 11.28 7.03 0.00
N ARG A 61 11.01 8.05 -0.83
CA ARG A 61 12.02 8.91 -1.43
C ARG A 61 12.15 10.19 -0.61
N ARG A 62 13.00 10.18 0.42
CA ARG A 62 14.11 11.13 0.69
C ARG A 62 14.82 10.75 2.00
N SER A 63 15.43 9.57 2.04
CA SER A 63 16.58 9.30 2.91
C SER A 63 17.84 9.09 2.07
N VAL A 64 18.00 9.92 1.04
CA VAL A 64 19.29 10.23 0.41
C VAL A 64 19.34 11.74 0.22
N ASP A 65 19.71 12.44 1.29
CA ASP A 65 20.70 13.53 1.27
C ASP A 65 20.57 14.33 2.59
N ARG A 66 21.50 14.07 3.49
CA ARG A 66 22.09 15.14 4.29
C ARG A 66 23.58 14.84 4.32
N LYS A 67 24.30 15.39 3.34
CA LYS A 67 25.75 15.53 3.36
C LYS A 67 26.16 16.57 4.40
#